data_AF-A0AA88YQL3-F1
#
_entry.id   AF-A0AA88YQL3-F1
#
_cell.length_a   1.000
_cell.length_b   1.000
_cell.length_c   1.000
_cell.angle_alpha   90.00
_cell.angle_beta   90.00
_cell.angle_gamma   90.00
#
_symmetry.space_group_name_H-M   'P 1'
#
loop_
_entity.id
_entity.type
_entity.pdbx_description
1 polymer ?
#
loop_
_entity_poly.entity_id
_entity_poly.type
_entity_poly.pdbx_seq_one_letter_code
_entity_poly.pdbx_strand_id
1 'polypeptide(L)'
;MRAFAFNMDDKCDTKIRKFALQSRLVVFALQLLFNVLVPDHDPGDVFIPPPSSRGKENYIDAIISANFAGFQRWDGLYFMHIAEHGYIYENSLAFFPLFPWCVRIMANYILFPLHYIMTYRSILLLAAFLLNLFLFVQAASLLYALGKKTIGDKGVAYKAALLFCINPASIFMSAPYSETLYTFLIFWGLHQFEKKNIVTASAILGFSALTRSNGLLNAGFQLHLSLKTFLKGMNRLRIESVDKETAMTGIFSGIIIFSFPLIFMMLLFLAPFVVYQYLINKQFCTDHHSDVNIPASLRMYGKIKGYNIVGQTIPTWCNNTLPLSYSHVQHSHWGVGFLQYYELKQIPNFLLALPVTILAVFSIILLLQKEQNNFHYLGIFHGGYIQEDRFSTNSRLWIHKQKTTTLCVSCHVPTGLWLDVYSYSGFNQNAVLILTSAVLVCS
;
A
#
# COMPACT_ATOMS: atom_id res chain seq x y z
N MET A 1 -10.16 6.69 20.84
CA MET A 1 -11.10 7.49 20.02
C MET A 1 -10.57 8.88 19.61
N ARG A 2 -9.70 9.58 20.35
CA ARG A 2 -9.10 10.87 19.89
C ARG A 2 -8.10 10.76 18.72
N ALA A 3 -7.61 9.56 18.40
CA ALA A 3 -6.66 9.34 17.28
C ALA A 3 -7.29 9.52 15.88
N PHE A 4 -8.63 9.47 15.78
CA PHE A 4 -9.40 9.57 14.54
C PHE A 4 -10.28 10.84 14.47
N ALA A 5 -10.06 11.82 15.36
CA ALA A 5 -10.73 13.10 15.29
C ALA A 5 -10.18 13.92 14.11
N PHE A 6 -10.61 13.55 12.90
CA PHE A 6 -10.58 14.45 11.76
C PHE A 6 -11.45 15.64 12.10
N ASN A 7 -11.04 16.84 11.68
CA ASN A 7 -11.75 18.08 11.98
C ASN A 7 -13.11 18.03 11.26
N MET A 8 -14.14 17.49 11.94
CA MET A 8 -15.47 17.26 11.36
C MET A 8 -16.17 18.57 10.93
N ASP A 9 -15.60 19.71 11.32
CA ASP A 9 -16.10 21.06 10.99
C ASP A 9 -15.71 21.53 9.58
N ASP A 10 -14.82 20.82 8.86
CA ASP A 10 -14.52 21.14 7.46
C ASP A 10 -15.62 20.60 6.53
N LYS A 11 -16.49 21.51 6.06
CA LYS A 11 -17.58 21.19 5.11
C LYS A 11 -17.07 20.45 3.86
N CYS A 12 -15.85 20.73 3.38
CA CYS A 12 -15.28 20.05 2.21
C CYS A 12 -14.91 18.61 2.54
N ASP A 13 -14.38 18.32 3.73
CA ASP A 13 -14.04 16.97 4.16
C ASP A 13 -15.30 16.10 4.25
N THR A 14 -16.38 16.64 4.82
CA THR A 14 -17.67 15.93 4.89
C THR A 14 -18.22 15.59 3.50
N LYS A 15 -18.08 16.52 2.53
CA LYS A 15 -18.45 16.25 1.12
C LYS A 15 -17.57 15.15 0.51
N ILE A 16 -16.27 15.16 0.77
CA ILE A 16 -15.35 14.11 0.29
C ILE A 16 -15.73 12.75 0.85
N ARG A 17 -15.97 12.64 2.16
CA ARG A 17 -16.33 11.36 2.80
C ARG A 17 -17.63 10.79 2.22
N LYS A 18 -18.63 11.63 1.98
CA LYS A 18 -19.88 11.26 1.29
C LYS A 18 -19.63 10.79 -0.13
N PHE A 19 -18.82 11.53 -0.90
CA PHE A 19 -18.49 11.18 -2.28
C PHE A 19 -17.68 9.88 -2.38
N ALA A 20 -16.72 9.66 -1.47
CA ALA A 20 -15.95 8.43 -1.39
C ALA A 20 -16.83 7.21 -1.10
N LEU A 21 -17.77 7.34 -0.15
CA LEU A 21 -18.75 6.29 0.14
C LEU A 21 -19.62 6.01 -1.09
N GLN A 22 -20.17 7.04 -1.71
CA GLN A 22 -20.99 6.91 -2.93
C GLN A 22 -20.21 6.24 -4.06
N SER A 23 -18.95 6.60 -4.28
CA SER A 23 -18.16 6.01 -5.36
C SER A 23 -17.90 4.51 -5.12
N ARG A 24 -17.70 4.07 -3.87
CA ARG A 24 -17.58 2.64 -3.55
C ARG A 24 -18.90 1.88 -3.76
N LEU A 25 -20.03 2.49 -3.40
CA LEU A 25 -21.35 1.89 -3.64
C LEU A 25 -21.66 1.80 -5.14
N VAL A 26 -21.23 2.78 -5.94
CA VAL A 26 -21.32 2.72 -7.41
C VAL A 26 -20.46 1.60 -7.96
N VAL A 27 -19.21 1.45 -7.51
CA VAL A 27 -18.35 0.31 -7.92
C VAL A 27 -18.99 -1.02 -7.56
N PHE A 28 -19.58 -1.14 -6.38
CA PHE A 28 -20.34 -2.33 -5.99
C PHE A 28 -21.56 -2.57 -6.89
N ALA A 29 -22.33 -1.54 -7.24
CA ALA A 29 -23.46 -1.68 -8.16
C ALA A 29 -23.01 -2.08 -9.57
N LEU A 30 -21.93 -1.49 -10.08
CA LEU A 30 -21.35 -1.84 -11.37
C LEU A 30 -20.86 -3.29 -11.40
N GLN A 31 -20.24 -3.77 -10.32
CA GLN A 31 -19.79 -5.16 -10.23
C GLN A 31 -20.98 -6.13 -10.34
N LEU A 32 -22.12 -5.82 -9.69
CA LEU A 32 -23.33 -6.63 -9.78
C LEU A 32 -23.87 -6.67 -11.20
N LEU A 33 -23.92 -5.50 -11.86
CA LEU A 33 -24.36 -5.38 -13.24
C LEU A 33 -23.47 -6.19 -14.19
N PHE A 34 -22.16 -6.03 -14.09
CA PHE A 34 -21.22 -6.69 -14.99
C PHE A 34 -21.08 -8.19 -14.74
N ASN A 35 -21.30 -8.70 -13.52
CA ASN A 35 -21.37 -10.15 -13.28
C ASN A 35 -22.53 -10.82 -14.03
N VAL A 36 -23.59 -10.07 -14.35
CA VAL A 36 -24.73 -10.59 -15.12
C VAL A 36 -24.49 -10.42 -16.62
N LEU A 37 -23.90 -9.28 -17.02
CA LEU A 37 -23.74 -8.93 -18.43
C LEU A 37 -22.52 -9.54 -19.11
N VAL A 38 -21.43 -9.75 -18.36
CA VAL A 38 -20.14 -10.16 -18.90
C VAL A 38 -19.82 -11.57 -18.38
N PRO A 39 -19.64 -12.56 -19.28
CA PRO A 39 -19.24 -13.89 -18.84
C PRO A 39 -17.86 -13.83 -18.19
N ASP A 40 -17.70 -14.63 -17.14
CA ASP A 40 -16.42 -14.73 -16.45
C ASP A 40 -15.34 -15.28 -17.39
N HIS A 41 -14.18 -14.62 -17.40
CA HIS A 41 -12.99 -15.18 -18.02
C HIS A 41 -12.57 -16.43 -17.25
N ASP A 42 -12.31 -17.54 -17.96
CA ASP A 42 -11.69 -18.74 -17.38
C ASP A 42 -10.18 -18.76 -17.67
N PRO A 43 -9.34 -18.34 -16.71
CA PRO A 43 -7.90 -18.34 -16.88
C PRO A 43 -7.26 -19.74 -16.69
N GLY A 44 -8.06 -20.79 -16.44
CA GLY A 44 -7.62 -22.20 -16.36
C GLY A 44 -6.79 -22.53 -15.12
N ASP A 45 -5.53 -22.08 -15.07
CA ASP A 45 -4.57 -22.44 -14.02
C ASP A 45 -4.42 -21.38 -12.92
N VAL A 46 -5.55 -20.84 -12.45
CA VAL A 46 -5.55 -19.83 -11.38
C VAL A 46 -5.89 -20.47 -10.03
N PHE A 47 -5.40 -19.83 -8.97
CA PHE A 47 -5.67 -20.22 -7.60
C PHE A 47 -7.15 -20.11 -7.24
N ILE A 48 -7.81 -21.25 -7.08
CA ILE A 48 -9.20 -21.38 -6.66
C ILE A 48 -9.26 -22.45 -5.57
N PRO A 49 -9.06 -22.08 -4.29
CA PRO A 49 -9.04 -23.07 -3.22
C PRO A 49 -10.44 -23.70 -3.06
N PRO A 50 -10.52 -25.01 -2.75
CA PRO A 50 -11.80 -25.67 -2.53
C PRO A 50 -12.54 -25.00 -1.36
N PRO A 51 -13.89 -24.95 -1.42
CA PRO A 51 -14.67 -24.37 -0.34
C PRO A 51 -14.42 -25.12 0.97
N SER A 52 -14.41 -24.36 2.06
CA SER A 52 -14.26 -24.86 3.41
C SER A 52 -15.43 -25.78 3.77
N SER A 53 -15.15 -26.92 4.40
CA SER A 53 -16.17 -27.84 4.91
C SER A 53 -16.86 -27.33 6.19
N ARG A 54 -16.54 -26.10 6.65
CA ARG A 54 -17.12 -25.49 7.85
C ARG A 54 -18.50 -24.90 7.56
N GLY A 55 -19.50 -25.77 7.63
CA GLY A 55 -20.91 -25.40 7.57
C GLY A 55 -21.55 -25.74 6.22
N LYS A 56 -22.83 -26.12 6.24
CA LYS A 56 -23.64 -26.25 5.03
C LYS A 56 -23.99 -24.84 4.56
N GLU A 57 -23.72 -24.54 3.28
CA GLU A 57 -24.12 -23.27 2.69
C GLU A 57 -25.63 -23.09 2.84
N ASN A 58 -26.03 -21.98 3.46
CA ASN A 58 -27.43 -21.63 3.60
C ASN A 58 -27.86 -20.61 2.52
N TYR A 59 -29.14 -20.28 2.48
CA TYR A 59 -29.68 -19.35 1.50
C TYR A 59 -29.03 -17.95 1.58
N ILE A 60 -28.63 -17.51 2.77
CA ILE A 60 -27.95 -16.22 2.97
C ILE A 60 -26.53 -16.26 2.40
N ASP A 61 -25.81 -17.37 2.60
CA ASP A 61 -24.50 -17.59 2.00
C ASP A 61 -24.55 -17.57 0.46
N ALA A 62 -25.60 -18.15 -0.12
CA ALA A 62 -25.81 -18.12 -1.57
C ALA A 62 -26.05 -16.70 -2.07
N ILE A 63 -26.87 -15.90 -1.37
CA ILE A 63 -27.09 -14.48 -1.67
C ILE A 63 -25.77 -13.72 -1.60
N ILE A 64 -25.00 -13.88 -0.53
CA ILE A 64 -23.74 -13.16 -0.33
C ILE A 64 -22.74 -13.56 -1.40
N SER A 65 -22.58 -14.85 -1.67
CA SER A 65 -21.67 -15.35 -2.70
C SER A 65 -22.04 -14.80 -4.07
N ALA A 66 -23.34 -14.79 -4.43
CA ALA A 66 -23.81 -14.20 -5.69
C ALA A 66 -23.55 -12.68 -5.77
N ASN A 67 -23.83 -11.94 -4.70
CA ASN A 67 -23.69 -10.48 -4.67
C ASN A 67 -22.23 -10.00 -4.62
N PHE A 68 -21.29 -10.87 -4.26
CA PHE A 68 -19.87 -10.55 -4.16
C PHE A 68 -19.00 -11.37 -5.11
N ALA A 69 -19.60 -12.11 -6.04
CA ALA A 69 -18.89 -13.04 -6.95
C ALA A 69 -17.73 -12.37 -7.70
N GLY A 70 -17.96 -11.20 -8.31
CA GLY A 70 -16.92 -10.46 -9.03
C GLY A 70 -15.81 -9.88 -8.15
N PHE A 71 -16.00 -9.80 -6.83
CA PHE A 71 -14.94 -9.43 -5.88
C PHE A 71 -14.09 -10.64 -5.45
N GLN A 72 -14.59 -11.87 -5.59
CA GLN A 72 -13.90 -13.11 -5.22
C GLN A 72 -13.07 -13.67 -6.38
N ARG A 73 -12.20 -12.87 -6.98
CA ARG A 73 -11.38 -13.26 -8.14
C ARG A 73 -9.92 -12.91 -7.92
N TRP A 74 -9.05 -13.60 -8.68
CA TRP A 74 -7.61 -13.32 -8.74
C TRP A 74 -6.97 -13.29 -7.34
N ASP A 75 -6.16 -12.27 -7.04
CA ASP A 75 -5.43 -12.11 -5.79
C ASP A 75 -6.33 -12.03 -4.55
N GLY A 76 -7.59 -11.61 -4.73
CA GLY A 76 -8.58 -11.59 -3.65
C GLY A 76 -8.79 -12.97 -3.02
N LEU A 77 -8.67 -14.05 -3.81
CA LEU A 77 -8.80 -15.42 -3.32
C LEU A 77 -7.63 -15.82 -2.40
N TYR A 78 -6.42 -15.33 -2.67
CA TYR A 78 -5.28 -15.55 -1.78
C TYR A 78 -5.46 -14.85 -0.43
N PHE A 79 -5.85 -13.57 -0.44
CA PHE A 79 -6.09 -12.84 0.81
C PHE A 79 -7.22 -13.47 1.64
N MET A 80 -8.29 -13.91 0.98
CA MET A 80 -9.40 -14.63 1.63
C MET A 80 -8.95 -15.98 2.17
N HIS A 81 -8.17 -16.76 1.41
CA HIS A 81 -7.62 -18.04 1.86
C HIS A 81 -6.72 -17.86 3.09
N ILE A 82 -5.82 -16.87 3.08
CA ILE A 82 -4.95 -16.57 4.22
C ILE A 82 -5.78 -16.11 5.42
N ALA A 83 -6.83 -15.31 5.21
CA ALA A 83 -7.72 -14.88 6.30
C ALA A 83 -8.49 -16.06 6.89
N GLU A 84 -8.86 -17.05 6.09
CA GLU A 84 -9.59 -18.23 6.54
C GLU A 84 -8.71 -19.28 7.21
N HIS A 85 -7.61 -19.66 6.56
CA HIS A 85 -6.80 -20.83 6.92
C HIS A 85 -5.37 -20.50 7.36
N GLY A 86 -4.91 -19.26 7.17
CA GLY A 86 -3.51 -18.90 7.34
C GLY A 86 -2.65 -19.34 6.15
N TYR A 87 -1.34 -19.35 6.34
CA TYR A 87 -0.39 -19.74 5.30
C TYR A 87 -0.25 -21.25 5.23
N ILE A 88 -0.94 -21.88 4.28
CA ILE A 88 -0.81 -23.32 3.99
C ILE A 88 0.14 -23.56 2.82
N TYR A 89 -0.01 -22.79 1.75
CA TYR A 89 0.77 -22.94 0.52
C TYR A 89 1.91 -21.92 0.46
N GLU A 90 3.07 -22.35 -0.03
CA GLU A 90 4.25 -21.49 -0.20
C GLU A 90 3.98 -20.31 -1.14
N ASN A 91 3.26 -20.52 -2.24
CA ASN A 91 2.92 -19.45 -3.18
C ASN A 91 2.10 -18.32 -2.53
N SER A 92 1.32 -18.62 -1.47
CA SER A 92 0.54 -17.61 -0.76
C SER A 92 1.41 -16.60 0.01
N LEU A 93 2.71 -16.88 0.20
CA LEU A 93 3.65 -15.96 0.87
C LEU A 93 3.90 -14.65 0.09
N ALA A 94 3.53 -14.61 -1.20
CA ALA A 94 3.48 -13.37 -1.97
C ALA A 94 2.48 -12.33 -1.39
N PHE A 95 1.46 -12.81 -0.68
CA PHE A 95 0.37 -12.00 -0.13
C PHE A 95 0.58 -11.79 1.37
N PHE A 96 0.86 -10.55 1.74
CA PHE A 96 1.34 -10.20 3.07
C PHE A 96 0.21 -10.16 4.12
N PRO A 97 0.53 -10.30 5.41
CA PRO A 97 -0.43 -10.80 6.41
C PRO A 97 -1.38 -9.75 6.96
N LEU A 98 -1.04 -8.46 6.92
CA LEU A 98 -1.76 -7.46 7.72
C LEU A 98 -3.23 -7.32 7.30
N PHE A 99 -3.49 -7.31 5.99
CA PHE A 99 -4.86 -7.24 5.49
C PHE A 99 -5.68 -8.49 5.88
N PRO A 100 -5.25 -9.73 5.59
CA PRO A 100 -5.93 -10.94 6.07
C PRO A 100 -6.16 -10.98 7.58
N TRP A 101 -5.19 -10.52 8.38
CA TRP A 101 -5.33 -10.45 9.82
C TRP A 101 -6.39 -9.44 10.26
N CYS A 102 -6.43 -8.24 9.66
CA CYS A 102 -7.48 -7.27 9.94
C CYS A 102 -8.87 -7.81 9.56
N VAL A 103 -9.00 -8.49 8.41
CA VAL A 103 -10.24 -9.14 7.98
C VAL A 103 -10.67 -10.21 8.99
N ARG A 104 -9.74 -11.08 9.41
CA ARG A 104 -10.00 -12.12 10.42
C ARG A 104 -10.42 -11.53 11.78
N ILE A 105 -9.73 -10.49 12.25
CA ILE A 105 -10.08 -9.80 13.50
C ILE A 105 -11.49 -9.19 13.39
N MET A 106 -11.80 -8.52 12.29
CA MET A 106 -13.13 -7.95 12.08
C MET A 106 -14.20 -9.05 12.05
N ALA A 107 -13.96 -10.16 11.35
CA ALA A 107 -14.88 -11.29 11.29
C ALA A 107 -15.13 -11.94 12.66
N ASN A 108 -14.09 -12.13 13.48
CA ASN A 108 -14.19 -12.86 14.75
C ASN A 108 -14.64 -12.01 15.93
N TYR A 109 -14.38 -10.69 15.91
CA TYR A 109 -14.67 -9.82 17.06
C TYR A 109 -15.78 -8.81 16.78
N ILE A 110 -15.79 -8.18 15.59
CA ILE A 110 -16.77 -7.15 15.26
C ILE A 110 -18.04 -7.77 14.68
N LEU A 111 -17.89 -8.75 13.78
CA LEU A 111 -18.99 -9.46 13.13
C LEU A 111 -19.29 -10.81 13.79
N PHE A 112 -18.83 -11.02 15.03
CA PHE A 112 -19.06 -12.26 15.79
C PHE A 112 -20.52 -12.74 15.78
N PRO A 113 -21.55 -11.87 15.93
CA PRO A 113 -22.95 -12.33 15.92
C PRO A 113 -23.38 -12.99 14.60
N LEU A 114 -22.71 -12.69 13.48
CA LEU A 114 -23.05 -13.27 12.19
C LEU A 114 -22.63 -14.75 12.06
N HIS A 115 -21.77 -15.25 12.95
CA HIS A 115 -21.34 -16.66 12.97
C HIS A 115 -22.50 -17.63 13.24
N TYR A 116 -23.58 -17.15 13.86
CA TYR A 116 -24.79 -17.95 14.10
C TYR A 116 -25.70 -18.07 12.86
N ILE A 117 -25.49 -17.23 11.85
CA ILE A 117 -26.43 -17.04 10.73
C ILE A 117 -25.77 -17.37 9.38
N MET A 118 -24.45 -17.30 9.27
CA MET A 118 -23.72 -17.39 8.00
C MET A 118 -22.44 -18.20 8.16
N THR A 119 -21.94 -18.76 7.06
CA THR A 119 -20.64 -19.44 7.04
C THR A 119 -19.50 -18.44 7.29
N TYR A 120 -18.39 -18.95 7.82
CA TYR A 120 -17.21 -18.15 8.12
C TYR A 120 -16.64 -17.45 6.87
N ARG A 121 -16.70 -18.10 5.70
CA ARG A 121 -16.24 -17.53 4.42
C ARG A 121 -17.07 -16.30 4.01
N SER A 122 -18.39 -16.35 4.15
CA SER A 122 -19.28 -15.22 3.89
C SER A 122 -19.02 -14.05 4.85
N ILE A 123 -18.74 -14.34 6.13
CA ILE A 123 -18.41 -13.31 7.13
C ILE A 123 -17.07 -12.65 6.83
N LEU A 124 -16.05 -13.42 6.44
CA LEU A 124 -14.76 -12.88 6.00
C LEU A 124 -14.92 -11.97 4.78
N LEU A 125 -15.77 -12.35 3.82
CA LEU A 125 -16.01 -11.56 2.62
C LEU A 125 -16.66 -10.22 2.95
N LEU A 126 -17.69 -10.26 3.79
CA LEU A 126 -18.35 -9.06 4.30
C LEU A 126 -17.37 -8.19 5.11
N ALA A 127 -16.55 -8.81 5.96
CA ALA A 127 -15.51 -8.12 6.72
C ALA A 127 -14.51 -7.41 5.80
N ALA A 128 -14.01 -8.09 4.75
CA ALA A 128 -13.08 -7.52 3.80
C ALA A 128 -13.67 -6.31 3.06
N PHE A 129 -14.92 -6.44 2.58
CA PHE A 129 -15.61 -5.34 1.91
C PHE A 129 -15.85 -4.14 2.85
N LEU A 130 -16.39 -4.38 4.05
CA LEU A 130 -16.68 -3.32 5.01
C LEU A 130 -15.40 -2.63 5.51
N LEU A 131 -14.32 -3.40 5.70
CA LEU A 131 -13.02 -2.87 6.07
C LEU A 131 -12.48 -1.94 4.99
N ASN A 132 -12.46 -2.39 3.72
CA ASN A 132 -12.01 -1.56 2.61
C ASN A 132 -12.91 -0.34 2.39
N LEU A 133 -14.24 -0.49 2.50
CA LEU A 133 -15.17 0.63 2.44
C LEU A 133 -14.83 1.71 3.49
N PHE A 134 -14.64 1.31 4.74
CA PHE A 134 -14.31 2.21 5.83
C PHE A 134 -12.94 2.89 5.62
N LEU A 135 -11.91 2.10 5.32
CA LEU A 135 -10.54 2.58 5.15
C LEU A 135 -10.41 3.49 3.93
N PHE A 136 -11.13 3.21 2.84
CA PHE A 136 -11.12 4.06 1.64
C PHE A 136 -11.66 5.47 1.93
N VAL A 137 -12.76 5.55 2.70
CA VAL A 137 -13.32 6.84 3.13
C VAL A 137 -12.33 7.61 4.01
N GLN A 138 -11.62 6.94 4.92
CA GLN A 138 -10.58 7.59 5.73
C GLN A 138 -9.38 8.00 4.89
N ALA A 139 -8.97 7.19 3.91
CA ALA A 139 -7.88 7.50 3.00
C ALA A 139 -8.17 8.75 2.15
N ALA A 140 -9.38 8.87 1.60
CA ALA A 140 -9.78 10.06 0.84
C ALA A 140 -9.74 11.35 1.70
N SER A 141 -10.22 11.27 2.94
CA SER A 141 -10.16 12.37 3.91
C SER A 141 -8.71 12.74 4.28
N LEU A 142 -7.86 11.74 4.55
CA LEU A 142 -6.44 11.94 4.82
C LEU A 142 -5.70 12.56 3.64
N LEU A 143 -6.00 12.13 2.41
CA LEU A 143 -5.40 12.71 1.20
C LEU A 143 -5.74 14.19 1.06
N TYR A 144 -6.99 14.58 1.34
CA TYR A 144 -7.38 16.00 1.36
C TYR A 144 -6.68 16.77 2.48
N ALA A 145 -6.60 16.21 3.69
CA ALA A 145 -5.91 16.83 4.82
C ALA A 145 -4.41 17.06 4.52
N LEU A 146 -3.75 16.05 3.95
CA LEU A 146 -2.38 16.13 3.47
C LEU A 146 -2.23 17.16 2.36
N GLY A 147 -3.09 17.13 1.34
CA GLY A 147 -3.08 18.06 0.22
C GLY A 147 -3.20 19.51 0.68
N LYS A 148 -4.11 19.81 1.61
CA LYS A 148 -4.25 21.15 2.19
C LYS A 148 -2.95 21.65 2.81
N LYS A 149 -2.27 20.78 3.56
CA LYS A 149 -1.08 21.16 4.32
C LYS A 149 0.18 21.22 3.45
N THR A 150 0.32 20.25 2.54
CA THR A 150 1.46 20.15 1.64
C THR A 150 1.35 21.17 0.53
N ILE A 151 0.24 21.24 -0.22
CA ILE A 151 0.06 22.08 -1.42
C ILE A 151 -0.33 23.53 -1.07
N GLY A 152 -1.03 23.74 0.05
CA GLY A 152 -1.48 25.06 0.48
C GLY A 152 -2.70 25.59 -0.28
N ASP A 153 -3.20 24.84 -1.28
CA ASP A 153 -4.41 25.17 -2.04
C ASP A 153 -5.53 24.16 -1.71
N LYS A 154 -6.59 24.65 -1.06
CA LYS A 154 -7.74 23.84 -0.65
C LYS A 154 -8.53 23.30 -1.84
N GLY A 155 -8.69 24.08 -2.92
CA GLY A 155 -9.46 23.68 -4.10
C GLY A 155 -8.76 22.57 -4.86
N VAL A 156 -7.45 22.67 -4.99
CA VAL A 156 -6.61 21.61 -5.57
C VAL A 156 -6.64 20.34 -4.73
N ALA A 157 -6.47 20.45 -3.40
CA ALA A 157 -6.54 19.30 -2.49
C ALA A 157 -7.92 18.63 -2.48
N TYR A 158 -8.99 19.40 -2.68
CA TYR A 158 -10.35 18.87 -2.78
C TYR A 158 -10.56 18.09 -4.08
N LYS A 159 -10.22 18.68 -5.23
CA LYS A 159 -10.33 18.02 -6.55
C LYS A 159 -9.53 16.73 -6.59
N ALA A 160 -8.32 16.76 -6.06
CA ALA A 160 -7.49 15.59 -5.81
C ALA A 160 -8.18 14.41 -5.13
N ALA A 161 -8.83 14.67 -3.99
CA ALA A 161 -9.51 13.65 -3.23
C ALA A 161 -10.71 13.10 -4.01
N LEU A 162 -11.42 13.94 -4.78
CA LEU A 162 -12.48 13.48 -5.67
C LEU A 162 -11.95 12.58 -6.79
N LEU A 163 -10.82 12.96 -7.42
CA LEU A 163 -10.19 12.17 -8.49
C LEU A 163 -9.67 10.83 -7.96
N PHE A 164 -9.16 10.79 -6.73
CA PHE A 164 -8.86 9.54 -6.03
C PHE A 164 -10.09 8.63 -5.87
N CYS A 165 -11.27 9.21 -5.63
CA CYS A 165 -12.51 8.45 -5.48
C CYS A 165 -13.03 7.84 -6.78
N ILE A 166 -12.60 8.29 -7.96
CA ILE A 166 -13.08 7.84 -9.29
C ILE A 166 -11.99 7.18 -10.15
N ASN A 167 -10.88 6.76 -9.54
CA ASN A 167 -9.79 6.09 -10.25
C ASN A 167 -10.29 4.81 -10.98
N PRO A 168 -9.91 4.53 -12.25
CA PRO A 168 -10.22 3.27 -12.93
C PRO A 168 -9.81 2.01 -12.14
N ALA A 169 -8.74 2.07 -11.34
CA ALA A 169 -8.31 0.97 -10.47
C ALA A 169 -9.20 0.75 -9.22
N SER A 170 -10.35 1.42 -9.13
CA SER A 170 -11.19 1.44 -7.92
C SER A 170 -11.73 0.08 -7.48
N ILE A 171 -11.74 -0.91 -8.36
CA ILE A 171 -12.14 -2.28 -8.02
C ILE A 171 -11.18 -2.89 -6.98
N PHE A 172 -9.86 -2.69 -7.12
CA PHE A 172 -8.85 -3.16 -6.15
C PHE A 172 -8.95 -2.43 -4.80
N MET A 173 -9.55 -1.25 -4.80
CA MET A 173 -9.85 -0.48 -3.59
C MET A 173 -11.17 -0.87 -2.92
N SER A 174 -11.89 -1.86 -3.46
CA SER A 174 -13.21 -2.29 -2.98
C SER A 174 -13.28 -3.80 -2.73
N ALA A 175 -12.68 -4.60 -3.62
CA ALA A 175 -12.54 -6.04 -3.48
C ALA A 175 -11.63 -6.41 -2.28
N PRO A 176 -11.57 -7.69 -1.86
CA PRO A 176 -10.68 -8.23 -0.81
C PRO A 176 -9.18 -8.14 -1.12
N TYR A 177 -8.69 -6.93 -1.26
CA TYR A 177 -7.36 -6.55 -1.71
C TYR A 177 -6.70 -5.64 -0.66
N SER A 178 -5.38 -5.68 -0.52
CA SER A 178 -4.65 -4.98 0.55
C SER A 178 -4.36 -3.50 0.24
N GLU A 179 -4.62 -3.06 -0.99
CA GLU A 179 -4.33 -1.76 -1.56
C GLU A 179 -4.95 -0.63 -0.73
N THR A 180 -6.21 -0.78 -0.33
CA THR A 180 -6.90 0.23 0.48
C THR A 180 -6.25 0.42 1.84
N LEU A 181 -5.90 -0.69 2.50
CA LEU A 181 -5.23 -0.65 3.79
C LEU A 181 -3.82 -0.07 3.67
N TYR A 182 -3.07 -0.47 2.64
CA TYR A 182 -1.76 0.09 2.32
C TYR A 182 -1.82 1.61 2.14
N THR A 183 -2.76 2.07 1.32
CA THR A 183 -3.04 3.48 1.02
C THR A 183 -3.34 4.27 2.29
N PHE A 184 -4.26 3.76 3.10
CA PHE A 184 -4.65 4.38 4.35
C PHE A 184 -3.45 4.53 5.29
N LEU A 185 -2.63 3.49 5.46
CA LEU A 185 -1.45 3.52 6.32
C LEU A 185 -0.40 4.52 5.82
N ILE A 186 -0.16 4.61 4.51
CA ILE A 186 0.75 5.62 3.96
C ILE A 186 0.24 7.03 4.26
N PHE A 187 -1.01 7.33 3.89
CA PHE A 187 -1.54 8.67 4.12
C PHE A 187 -1.59 9.04 5.60
N TRP A 188 -1.89 8.06 6.46
CA TRP A 188 -1.87 8.28 7.89
C TRP A 188 -0.45 8.53 8.42
N GLY A 189 0.52 7.71 8.01
CA GLY A 189 1.93 7.87 8.38
C GLY A 189 2.50 9.22 7.93
N LEU A 190 2.27 9.61 6.68
CA LEU A 190 2.66 10.92 6.16
C LEU A 190 1.99 12.07 6.92
N HIS A 191 0.73 11.91 7.31
CA HIS A 191 0.02 12.93 8.11
C HIS A 191 0.62 13.07 9.50
N GLN A 192 1.14 11.99 10.09
CA GLN A 192 1.86 12.06 11.37
C GLN A 192 3.23 12.72 11.22
N PHE A 193 3.96 12.50 10.12
CA PHE A 193 5.18 13.26 9.84
C PHE A 193 4.92 14.75 9.75
N GLU A 194 3.85 15.15 9.08
CA GLU A 194 3.42 16.55 9.02
C GLU A 194 3.09 17.11 10.41
N LYS A 195 2.56 16.29 11.33
CA LYS A 195 2.32 16.67 12.73
C LYS A 195 3.58 16.65 13.61
N LYS A 196 4.77 16.43 13.04
CA LYS A 196 6.05 16.25 13.75
C LYS A 196 6.04 15.06 14.73
N ASN A 197 5.09 14.14 14.61
CA ASN A 197 5.02 12.94 15.44
C ASN A 197 5.74 11.76 14.76
N ILE A 198 7.06 11.86 14.69
CA ILE A 198 7.91 11.01 13.87
C ILE A 198 7.82 9.54 14.34
N VAL A 199 7.84 9.27 15.65
CA VAL A 199 7.78 7.91 16.23
C VAL A 199 6.53 7.16 15.76
N THR A 200 5.37 7.81 15.89
CA THR A 200 4.10 7.23 15.43
C THR A 200 4.08 7.07 13.90
N ALA A 201 4.67 8.00 13.15
CA ALA A 201 4.78 7.90 11.69
C ALA A 201 5.61 6.68 11.26
N SER A 202 6.79 6.47 11.86
CA SER A 202 7.65 5.31 11.57
C SER A 202 6.95 3.98 11.87
N ALA A 203 6.25 3.88 13.00
CA ALA A 203 5.49 2.67 13.33
C ALA A 203 4.38 2.38 12.30
N ILE A 204 3.56 3.39 11.96
CA ILE A 204 2.47 3.25 10.99
C ILE A 204 3.01 2.86 9.60
N LEU A 205 4.08 3.51 9.15
CA LEU A 205 4.70 3.18 7.87
C LEU A 205 5.37 1.80 7.90
N GLY A 206 5.89 1.36 9.04
CA GLY A 206 6.37 -0.02 9.23
C GLY A 206 5.25 -1.05 9.02
N PHE A 207 4.05 -0.79 9.53
CA PHE A 207 2.88 -1.63 9.26
C PHE A 207 2.49 -1.66 7.77
N SER A 208 2.75 -0.59 7.01
CA SER A 208 2.52 -0.63 5.55
C SER A 208 3.37 -1.70 4.85
N ALA A 209 4.57 -2.01 5.37
CA ALA A 209 5.41 -3.11 4.87
C ALA A 209 4.86 -4.51 5.19
N LEU A 210 3.83 -4.62 6.06
CA LEU A 210 3.08 -5.85 6.28
C LEU A 210 1.81 -5.97 5.42
N THR A 211 1.51 -4.97 4.59
CA THR A 211 0.40 -5.08 3.63
C THR A 211 0.89 -5.59 2.28
N ARG A 212 2.10 -5.19 1.87
CA ARG A 212 2.82 -5.58 0.64
C ARG A 212 4.32 -5.28 0.80
N SER A 213 5.16 -5.95 0.03
CA SER A 213 6.63 -5.73 -0.04
C SER A 213 7.01 -4.28 -0.36
N ASN A 214 6.26 -3.63 -1.27
CA ASN A 214 6.44 -2.22 -1.66
C ASN A 214 6.40 -1.24 -0.47
N GLY A 215 5.77 -1.63 0.65
CA GLY A 215 5.77 -0.82 1.86
C GLY A 215 7.15 -0.60 2.47
N LEU A 216 8.14 -1.47 2.19
CA LEU A 216 9.53 -1.24 2.61
C LEU A 216 10.14 0.01 2.00
N LEU A 217 9.70 0.41 0.80
CA LEU A 217 10.15 1.65 0.16
C LEU A 217 9.80 2.88 1.00
N ASN A 218 8.77 2.80 1.86
CA ASN A 218 8.39 3.89 2.76
C ASN A 218 9.47 4.23 3.79
N ALA A 219 10.48 3.38 4.00
CA ALA A 219 11.70 3.71 4.75
C ALA A 219 12.38 4.97 4.21
N GLY A 220 12.27 5.19 2.90
CA GLY A 220 12.66 6.42 2.23
C GLY A 220 12.20 7.61 3.06
N PHE A 221 10.88 7.69 3.36
CA PHE A 221 10.18 8.78 4.09
C PHE A 221 10.91 9.23 5.34
N GLN A 222 11.33 8.26 6.13
CA GLN A 222 12.08 8.47 7.35
C GLN A 222 13.52 8.93 7.06
N LEU A 223 14.23 8.24 6.18
CA LEU A 223 15.65 8.49 5.88
C LEU A 223 15.89 9.92 5.41
N HIS A 224 15.04 10.45 4.53
CA HIS A 224 15.20 11.83 4.07
C HIS A 224 14.94 12.87 5.14
N LEU A 225 13.90 12.69 5.96
CA LEU A 225 13.62 13.61 7.07
C LEU A 225 14.78 13.62 8.06
N SER A 226 15.28 12.44 8.42
CA SER A 226 16.45 12.31 9.28
C SER A 226 17.69 12.94 8.64
N LEU A 227 17.96 12.69 7.36
CA LEU A 227 19.10 13.27 6.64
C LEU A 227 19.02 14.80 6.59
N LYS A 228 17.86 15.36 6.28
CA LYS A 228 17.65 16.82 6.25
C LYS A 228 17.88 17.44 7.63
N THR A 229 17.39 16.80 8.68
CA THR A 229 17.55 17.27 10.07
C THR A 229 19.02 17.19 10.51
N PHE A 230 19.69 16.11 10.16
CA PHE A 230 21.11 15.89 10.41
C PHE A 230 21.98 16.95 9.73
N LEU A 231 21.80 17.16 8.42
CA LEU A 231 22.55 18.17 7.66
C LEU A 231 22.32 19.58 8.21
N LYS A 232 21.08 19.90 8.62
CA LYS A 232 20.76 21.18 9.30
C LYS A 232 21.52 21.33 10.61
N GLY A 233 21.51 20.29 11.46
CA GLY A 233 22.26 20.27 12.72
C GLY A 233 23.76 20.46 12.51
N MET A 234 24.36 19.72 11.57
CA MET A 234 25.78 19.83 11.25
C MET A 234 26.17 21.22 10.74
N ASN A 235 25.37 21.82 9.86
CA ASN A 235 25.67 23.15 9.34
C ASN A 235 25.58 24.22 10.44
N ARG A 236 24.62 24.08 11.36
CA ARG A 236 24.51 24.97 12.53
C ARG A 236 25.75 24.88 13.42
N LEU A 237 26.17 23.66 13.76
CA LEU A 237 27.38 23.42 14.56
C LEU A 237 28.65 23.98 13.88
N ARG A 238 28.73 23.88 12.55
CA ARG A 238 29.83 24.45 11.77
C ARG A 238 29.86 25.98 11.76
N ILE A 239 28.70 26.64 11.79
CA ILE A 239 28.61 28.11 11.77
C ILE A 239 28.84 28.69 13.17
N GLU A 240 28.33 28.04 14.21
CA GLU A 240 28.44 28.50 15.61
C GLU A 240 29.82 28.19 16.25
N SER A 241 30.64 27.32 15.65
CA SER A 241 31.97 26.98 16.17
C SER A 241 32.97 28.13 16.02
N VAL A 242 33.64 28.48 17.13
CA VAL A 242 34.65 29.55 17.19
C VAL A 242 35.96 29.14 16.49
N ASP A 243 36.32 27.86 16.55
CA ASP A 243 37.54 27.29 16.01
C ASP A 243 37.28 25.90 15.38
N LYS A 244 38.26 25.41 14.60
CA LYS A 244 38.13 24.14 13.85
C LYS A 244 38.05 22.90 14.76
N GLU A 245 38.65 22.93 15.94
CA GLU A 245 38.68 21.78 16.85
C GLU A 245 37.32 21.59 17.53
N THR A 246 36.72 22.69 17.99
CA THR A 246 35.33 22.73 18.48
C THR A 246 34.33 22.34 17.37
N ALA A 247 34.57 22.75 16.12
CA ALA A 247 33.75 22.33 14.99
C ALA A 247 33.80 20.81 14.77
N MET A 248 35.00 20.22 14.79
CA MET A 248 35.19 18.78 14.58
C MET A 248 34.57 17.94 15.70
N THR A 249 34.80 18.30 16.96
CA THR A 249 34.19 17.64 18.13
C THR A 249 32.66 17.80 18.13
N GLY A 250 32.14 18.97 17.75
CA GLY A 250 30.72 19.22 17.52
C GLY A 250 30.13 18.32 16.43
N ILE A 251 30.83 18.14 15.31
CA ILE A 251 30.37 17.26 14.21
C ILE A 251 30.35 15.80 14.67
N PHE A 252 31.42 15.31 15.33
CA PHE A 252 31.48 13.93 15.84
C PHE A 252 30.36 13.65 16.86
N SER A 253 30.16 14.53 17.83
CA SER A 253 29.07 14.42 18.79
C SER A 253 27.69 14.50 18.10
N GLY A 254 27.53 15.38 17.11
CA GLY A 254 26.35 15.46 16.27
C GLY A 254 26.04 14.14 15.55
N ILE A 255 27.04 13.51 14.91
CA ILE A 255 26.88 12.20 14.26
C ILE A 255 26.35 11.17 15.24
N ILE A 256 26.91 11.10 16.44
CA ILE A 256 26.47 10.16 17.47
C ILE A 256 25.01 10.47 17.89
N ILE A 257 24.70 11.73 18.19
CA ILE A 257 23.37 12.17 18.63
C ILE A 257 22.29 11.92 17.59
N PHE A 258 22.58 12.11 16.29
CA PHE A 258 21.60 11.89 15.22
C PHE A 258 21.48 10.43 14.79
N SER A 259 22.55 9.63 14.94
CA SER A 259 22.54 8.21 14.55
C SER A 259 21.62 7.37 15.44
N PHE A 260 21.61 7.59 16.76
CA PHE A 260 20.80 6.78 17.67
C PHE A 260 19.29 6.89 17.42
N PRO A 261 18.67 8.09 17.32
CA PRO A 261 17.28 8.23 16.94
C PRO A 261 16.99 7.66 15.55
N LEU A 262 17.89 7.84 14.57
CA LEU A 262 17.69 7.27 13.24
C LEU A 262 17.61 5.74 13.30
N ILE A 263 18.56 5.09 13.99
CA ILE A 263 18.60 3.63 14.16
C ILE A 263 17.33 3.16 14.87
N PHE A 264 16.94 3.79 15.98
CA PHE A 264 15.72 3.44 16.70
C PHE A 264 14.48 3.50 15.80
N MET A 265 14.36 4.55 14.99
CA MET A 265 13.21 4.75 14.11
C MET A 265 13.19 3.79 12.92
N MET A 266 14.37 3.43 12.40
CA MET A 266 14.51 2.40 11.38
C MET A 266 14.21 1.00 11.91
N LEU A 267 14.61 0.70 13.15
CA LEU A 267 14.24 -0.55 13.82
C LEU A 267 12.73 -0.62 14.02
N LEU A 268 12.10 0.46 14.49
CA LEU A 268 10.65 0.53 14.66
C LEU A 268 9.91 0.34 13.32
N PHE A 269 10.43 0.90 12.23
CA PHE A 269 9.87 0.73 10.89
C PHE A 269 10.05 -0.70 10.35
N LEU A 270 11.22 -1.31 10.51
CA LEU A 270 11.52 -2.65 9.97
C LEU A 270 10.99 -3.79 10.83
N ALA A 271 10.77 -3.56 12.14
CA ALA A 271 10.36 -4.59 13.09
C ALA A 271 9.13 -5.41 12.63
N PRO A 272 8.02 -4.81 12.14
CA PRO A 272 6.88 -5.57 11.66
C PRO A 272 7.26 -6.57 10.56
N PHE A 273 8.00 -6.12 9.54
CA PHE A 273 8.45 -6.97 8.43
C PHE A 273 9.40 -8.08 8.90
N VAL A 274 10.38 -7.76 9.75
CA VAL A 274 11.34 -8.73 10.28
C VAL A 274 10.64 -9.80 11.11
N VAL A 275 9.68 -9.41 11.96
CA VAL A 275 8.88 -10.35 12.75
C VAL A 275 8.07 -11.26 11.84
N TYR A 276 7.42 -10.74 10.79
CA TYR A 276 6.71 -11.56 9.82
C TYR A 276 7.62 -12.56 9.11
N GLN A 277 8.78 -12.13 8.61
CA GLN A 277 9.75 -13.02 7.98
C GLN A 277 10.21 -14.12 8.95
N TYR A 278 10.50 -13.77 10.20
CA TYR A 278 10.86 -14.75 11.23
C TYR A 278 9.75 -15.80 11.45
N LEU A 279 8.49 -15.37 11.52
CA LEU A 279 7.35 -16.28 11.71
C LEU A 279 7.16 -17.24 10.52
N ILE A 280 7.29 -16.74 9.29
CA ILE A 280 7.21 -17.57 8.07
C ILE A 280 8.37 -18.55 8.00
N ASN A 281 9.58 -18.09 8.33
CA ASN A 281 10.76 -18.96 8.35
C ASN A 281 10.60 -20.06 9.40
N LYS A 282 10.09 -19.73 10.58
CA LYS A 282 9.75 -20.74 11.58
C LYS A 282 8.71 -21.71 11.05
N GLN A 283 7.70 -21.25 10.32
CA GLN A 283 6.62 -22.10 9.84
C GLN A 283 7.03 -23.04 8.69
N PHE A 284 7.82 -22.57 7.72
CA PHE A 284 8.16 -23.33 6.50
C PHE A 284 9.56 -23.97 6.53
N CYS A 285 10.49 -23.46 7.34
CA CYS A 285 11.87 -23.95 7.39
C CYS A 285 12.18 -24.86 8.58
N THR A 286 11.23 -25.09 9.49
CA THR A 286 11.40 -26.04 10.58
C THR A 286 10.76 -27.38 10.23
N ASP A 287 11.41 -28.44 10.67
CA ASP A 287 11.04 -29.82 10.36
C ASP A 287 9.88 -30.30 11.25
N HIS A 288 8.68 -29.73 11.03
CA HIS A 288 7.44 -30.12 11.69
C HIS A 288 6.51 -30.81 10.69
N HIS A 289 6.92 -31.97 10.18
CA HIS A 289 6.12 -32.77 9.25
C HIS A 289 4.77 -33.25 9.82
N SER A 290 4.55 -33.18 11.14
CA SER A 290 3.48 -33.92 11.82
C SER A 290 2.40 -33.08 12.55
N ASP A 291 2.63 -31.79 12.81
CA ASP A 291 1.80 -31.02 13.76
C ASP A 291 0.73 -30.11 13.11
N VAL A 292 0.73 -29.96 11.77
CA VAL A 292 -0.21 -29.05 11.09
C VAL A 292 -1.45 -29.81 10.62
N ASN A 293 -2.58 -29.63 11.31
CA ASN A 293 -3.87 -30.20 10.94
C ASN A 293 -4.48 -29.46 9.73
N ILE A 294 -4.07 -29.86 8.52
CA ILE A 294 -4.57 -29.31 7.25
C ILE A 294 -5.75 -30.17 6.74
N PRO A 295 -6.91 -29.56 6.41
CA PRO A 295 -8.03 -30.28 5.80
C PRO A 295 -7.62 -31.09 4.56
N ALA A 296 -8.16 -32.31 4.41
CA ALA A 296 -7.81 -33.21 3.32
C ALA A 296 -8.06 -32.61 1.93
N SER A 297 -9.13 -31.81 1.77
CA SER A 297 -9.44 -31.11 0.53
C SER A 297 -8.34 -30.13 0.11
N LEU A 298 -7.82 -29.34 1.05
CA LEU A 298 -6.74 -28.38 0.82
C LEU A 298 -5.41 -29.10 0.54
N ARG A 299 -5.14 -30.22 1.21
CA ARG A 299 -3.96 -31.05 0.93
C ARG A 299 -4.02 -31.64 -0.48
N MET A 300 -5.17 -32.18 -0.88
CA MET A 300 -5.37 -32.72 -2.23
C MET A 300 -5.25 -31.62 -3.29
N TYR A 301 -5.84 -30.45 -3.05
CA TYR A 301 -5.74 -29.31 -3.96
C TYR A 301 -4.29 -28.87 -4.19
N GLY A 302 -3.51 -28.72 -3.11
CA GLY A 302 -2.08 -28.38 -3.22
C GLY A 302 -1.29 -29.42 -4.01
N LYS A 303 -1.59 -30.71 -3.81
CA LYS A 303 -0.95 -31.80 -4.56
C LYS A 303 -1.30 -31.78 -6.07
N ILE A 304 -2.57 -31.52 -6.41
CA ILE A 304 -3.01 -31.40 -7.82
C ILE A 304 -2.35 -30.21 -8.51
N LYS A 305 -2.25 -29.07 -7.81
CA LYS A 305 -1.62 -27.85 -8.32
C LYS A 305 -0.09 -27.85 -8.25
N GLY A 306 0.52 -28.87 -7.64
CA GLY A 306 1.98 -28.91 -7.45
C GLY A 306 2.51 -27.83 -6.52
N TYR A 307 1.69 -27.32 -5.60
CA TYR A 307 2.13 -26.34 -4.61
C TYR A 307 2.89 -27.01 -3.47
N ASN A 308 3.96 -26.37 -3.03
CA ASN A 308 4.62 -26.75 -1.79
C ASN A 308 3.73 -26.37 -0.59
N ILE A 309 3.44 -27.37 0.25
CA ILE A 309 2.58 -27.25 1.42
C ILE A 309 3.46 -27.20 2.66
N VAL A 310 3.07 -26.38 3.65
CA VAL A 310 3.71 -26.36 4.96
C VAL A 310 3.86 -27.78 5.53
N GLY A 311 5.06 -28.13 5.99
CA GLY A 311 5.36 -29.45 6.53
C GLY A 311 5.44 -30.57 5.50
N GLN A 312 5.47 -30.30 4.19
CA GLN A 312 5.70 -31.33 3.16
C GLN A 312 7.18 -31.37 2.72
N THR A 313 7.70 -30.25 2.22
CA THR A 313 9.10 -30.12 1.80
C THR A 313 9.65 -28.78 2.24
N ILE A 314 10.87 -28.78 2.77
CA ILE A 314 11.56 -27.54 3.16
C ILE A 314 11.87 -26.74 1.88
N PRO A 315 11.35 -25.51 1.76
CA PRO A 315 11.64 -24.66 0.60
C PRO A 315 13.13 -24.36 0.42
N THR A 316 13.59 -24.20 -0.82
CA THR A 316 15.01 -23.94 -1.11
C THR A 316 15.50 -22.62 -0.54
N TRP A 317 14.63 -21.61 -0.41
CA TRP A 317 15.00 -20.31 0.14
C TRP A 317 15.32 -20.35 1.63
N CYS A 318 14.96 -21.43 2.35
CA CYS A 318 15.35 -21.63 3.74
C CYS A 318 16.87 -21.81 3.91
N ASN A 319 17.58 -22.24 2.86
CA ASN A 319 19.03 -22.44 2.88
C ASN A 319 19.83 -21.19 2.51
N ASN A 320 19.17 -20.09 2.15
CA ASN A 320 19.85 -18.84 1.79
C ASN A 320 20.39 -18.15 3.05
N THR A 321 21.52 -17.43 2.91
CA THR A 321 22.10 -16.62 4.02
C THR A 321 21.09 -15.65 4.63
N LEU A 322 20.23 -15.08 3.79
CA LEU A 322 19.04 -14.36 4.21
C LEU A 322 17.81 -15.08 3.63
N PRO A 323 17.08 -15.88 4.44
CA PRO A 323 15.93 -16.65 3.98
C PRO A 323 14.73 -15.72 3.73
N LEU A 324 14.70 -15.08 2.56
CA LEU A 324 13.60 -14.26 2.08
C LEU A 324 12.71 -15.06 1.15
N SER A 325 11.54 -15.44 1.64
CA SER A 325 10.53 -16.18 0.86
C SER A 325 10.00 -15.40 -0.34
N TYR A 326 9.76 -14.08 -0.17
CA TYR A 326 9.08 -13.26 -1.17
C TYR A 326 9.77 -13.29 -2.55
N SER A 327 11.09 -13.05 -2.61
CA SER A 327 11.81 -13.01 -3.88
C SER A 327 11.80 -14.36 -4.60
N HIS A 328 11.93 -15.46 -3.85
CA HIS A 328 11.84 -16.80 -4.42
C HIS A 328 10.45 -17.08 -4.96
N VAL A 329 9.41 -16.81 -4.16
CA VAL A 329 8.02 -17.07 -4.53
C VAL A 329 7.59 -16.24 -5.75
N GLN A 330 7.96 -14.96 -5.81
CA GLN A 330 7.70 -14.08 -6.95
C GLN A 330 8.38 -14.58 -8.23
N HIS A 331 9.62 -15.05 -8.14
CA HIS A 331 10.33 -15.61 -9.29
C HIS A 331 9.73 -16.95 -9.74
N SER A 332 9.54 -17.89 -8.81
CA SER A 332 9.11 -19.27 -9.11
C SER A 332 7.66 -19.38 -9.60
N HIS A 333 6.75 -18.54 -9.09
CA HIS A 333 5.32 -18.63 -9.42
C HIS A 333 4.81 -17.54 -10.35
N TRP A 334 5.43 -16.35 -10.37
CA TRP A 334 4.98 -15.22 -11.18
C TRP A 334 6.01 -14.76 -12.22
N GLY A 335 7.17 -15.42 -12.33
CA GLY A 335 8.21 -15.07 -13.31
C GLY A 335 8.70 -13.63 -13.14
N VAL A 336 8.70 -13.12 -11.91
CA VAL A 336 9.17 -11.77 -11.61
C VAL A 336 10.68 -11.80 -11.45
N GLY A 337 11.35 -11.04 -12.32
CA GLY A 337 12.79 -10.86 -12.30
C GLY A 337 13.18 -9.58 -13.05
N PHE A 338 14.48 -9.28 -13.05
CA PHE A 338 14.98 -8.08 -13.70
C PHE A 338 14.62 -8.07 -15.19
N LEU A 339 13.79 -7.11 -15.59
CA LEU A 339 13.26 -6.90 -16.94
C LEU A 339 12.44 -8.07 -17.54
N GLN A 340 12.14 -9.13 -16.79
CA GLN A 340 11.40 -10.30 -17.30
C GLN A 340 9.97 -9.99 -17.75
N TYR A 341 9.38 -8.90 -17.23
CA TYR A 341 8.04 -8.44 -17.63
C TYR A 341 8.00 -7.72 -18.98
N TYR A 342 9.14 -7.24 -19.51
CA TYR A 342 9.17 -6.43 -20.73
C TYR A 342 9.17 -7.31 -21.98
N GLU A 343 8.08 -8.04 -22.18
CA GLU A 343 7.84 -8.87 -23.35
C GLU A 343 6.89 -8.19 -24.35
N LEU A 344 7.01 -8.51 -25.65
CA LEU A 344 6.11 -7.98 -26.69
C LEU A 344 4.63 -8.30 -26.42
N LYS A 345 4.33 -9.44 -25.79
CA LYS A 345 2.97 -9.82 -25.40
C LYS A 345 2.34 -8.87 -24.38
N GLN A 346 3.15 -8.09 -23.66
CA GLN A 346 2.70 -7.14 -22.64
C GLN A 346 2.44 -5.73 -23.19
N ILE A 347 2.67 -5.48 -24.50
CA ILE A 347 2.39 -4.18 -25.15
C ILE A 347 0.97 -3.67 -24.86
N PRO A 348 -0.11 -4.50 -24.94
CA PRO A 348 -1.46 -4.03 -24.62
C PRO A 348 -1.59 -3.48 -23.20
N ASN A 349 -0.88 -4.07 -22.23
CA ASN A 349 -0.86 -3.59 -20.86
C ASN A 349 -0.15 -2.23 -20.76
N PHE A 350 1.00 -2.05 -21.42
CA PHE A 350 1.68 -0.75 -21.45
C PHE A 350 0.84 0.34 -22.13
N LEU A 351 0.15 0.02 -23.23
CA LEU A 351 -0.77 0.95 -23.91
C LEU A 351 -1.94 1.32 -23.02
N LEU A 352 -2.49 0.35 -22.28
CA LEU A 352 -3.57 0.60 -21.34
C LEU A 352 -3.09 1.54 -20.21
N ALA A 353 -1.87 1.39 -19.70
CA ALA A 353 -1.28 2.28 -18.69
C ALA A 353 -0.87 3.68 -19.23
N LEU A 354 -0.72 3.83 -20.54
CA LEU A 354 -0.08 4.97 -21.18
C LEU A 354 -0.67 6.35 -20.81
N PRO A 355 -2.00 6.55 -20.75
CA PRO A 355 -2.56 7.87 -20.42
C PRO A 355 -2.13 8.33 -19.02
N VAL A 356 -2.13 7.42 -18.05
CA VAL A 356 -1.74 7.72 -16.67
C VAL A 356 -0.24 7.98 -16.59
N THR A 357 0.58 7.17 -17.28
CA THR A 357 2.03 7.35 -17.26
C THR A 357 2.43 8.66 -17.94
N ILE A 358 1.78 9.06 -19.03
CA ILE A 358 1.97 10.38 -19.66
C ILE A 358 1.63 11.50 -18.67
N LEU A 359 0.49 11.42 -17.98
CA LEU A 359 0.12 12.41 -16.96
C LEU A 359 1.13 12.47 -15.81
N ALA A 360 1.67 11.31 -15.40
CA ALA A 360 2.73 11.22 -14.39
C ALA A 360 4.03 11.87 -14.84
N VAL A 361 4.52 11.51 -16.02
CA VAL A 361 5.74 12.07 -16.60
C VAL A 361 5.60 13.57 -16.83
N PHE A 362 4.46 14.03 -17.36
CA PHE A 362 4.21 15.45 -17.57
C PHE A 362 4.16 16.22 -16.25
N SER A 363 3.51 15.67 -15.22
CA SER A 363 3.50 16.26 -13.87
C SER A 363 4.91 16.39 -13.30
N ILE A 364 5.74 15.36 -13.49
CA ILE A 364 7.13 15.37 -13.07
C ILE A 364 7.88 16.44 -13.84
N ILE A 365 7.80 16.50 -15.17
CA ILE A 365 8.49 17.51 -15.99
C ILE A 365 8.11 18.93 -15.57
N LEU A 366 6.81 19.21 -15.36
CA LEU A 366 6.37 20.52 -14.87
C LEU A 366 6.95 20.84 -13.49
N LEU A 367 7.03 19.86 -12.60
CA LEU A 367 7.67 20.03 -11.30
C LEU A 367 9.17 20.33 -11.45
N LEU A 368 9.87 19.62 -12.33
CA LEU A 368 11.28 19.82 -12.62
C LEU A 368 11.55 21.24 -13.14
N GLN A 369 10.69 21.72 -14.04
CA GLN A 369 10.79 23.07 -14.61
C GLN A 369 10.54 24.15 -13.56
N LYS A 370 9.57 23.93 -12.66
CA LYS A 370 9.24 24.89 -11.59
C LYS A 370 10.28 24.95 -10.48
N GLU A 371 10.94 23.82 -10.19
CA GLU A 371 11.80 23.63 -9.03
C GLU A 371 13.24 23.23 -9.42
N GLN A 372 13.77 23.77 -10.53
CA GLN A 372 15.08 23.41 -11.09
C GLN A 372 16.20 23.42 -10.03
N ASN A 373 16.26 24.46 -9.19
CA ASN A 373 17.26 24.57 -8.13
C ASN A 373 17.04 23.59 -6.97
N ASN A 374 15.78 23.22 -6.66
CA ASN A 374 15.48 22.31 -5.54
C ASN A 374 15.60 20.83 -5.93
N PHE A 375 15.52 20.50 -7.22
CA PHE A 375 15.60 19.13 -7.69
C PHE A 375 16.97 18.50 -7.46
N HIS A 376 18.06 19.19 -7.83
CA HIS A 376 19.42 18.67 -7.68
C HIS A 376 19.78 18.36 -6.22
N TYR A 377 19.23 19.15 -5.29
CA TYR A 377 19.51 19.00 -3.86
C TYR A 377 18.44 18.23 -3.10
N LEU A 378 17.42 17.66 -3.76
CA LEU A 378 16.28 17.02 -3.09
C LEU A 378 15.58 17.93 -2.07
N GLY A 379 15.65 19.26 -2.24
CA GLY A 379 15.17 20.22 -1.24
C GLY A 379 15.92 20.20 0.11
N ILE A 380 17.13 19.65 0.13
CA ILE A 380 18.07 19.65 1.25
C ILE A 380 18.83 20.98 1.31
N PHE A 381 19.20 21.54 0.16
CA PHE A 381 19.92 22.81 0.03
C PHE A 381 19.14 23.79 -0.86
N HIS A 382 19.08 25.07 -0.48
CA HIS A 382 18.55 26.14 -1.34
C HIS A 382 19.48 27.36 -1.27
N GLY A 383 20.08 27.75 -2.40
CA GLY A 383 20.98 28.92 -2.47
C GLY A 383 22.21 28.82 -1.55
N GLY A 384 22.72 27.63 -1.26
CA GLY A 384 23.88 27.43 -0.37
C GLY A 384 23.57 27.42 1.14
N TYR A 385 22.32 27.63 1.55
CA TYR A 385 21.88 27.63 2.96
C TYR A 385 20.82 26.55 3.25
N ILE A 386 20.75 26.11 4.51
CA ILE A 386 19.79 25.10 4.98
C ILE A 386 18.55 25.78 5.57
N GLN A 387 17.37 25.48 5.03
CA GLN A 387 16.14 26.22 5.27
C GLN A 387 15.52 26.00 6.67
N GLU A 388 14.83 27.03 7.18
CA GLU A 388 13.97 26.96 8.35
C GLU A 388 12.60 26.33 8.08
N ASP A 389 12.21 25.48 9.03
CA ASP A 389 10.88 24.98 9.39
C ASP A 389 9.74 25.18 8.39
N ARG A 390 9.62 24.22 7.48
CA ARG A 390 8.33 23.58 7.12
C ARG A 390 8.59 22.33 6.28
N PHE A 391 8.03 21.19 6.70
CA PHE A 391 7.96 20.00 5.87
C PHE A 391 7.22 20.33 4.55
N SER A 392 6.26 21.28 4.58
CA SER A 392 5.30 21.58 3.51
C SER A 392 5.83 22.06 2.16
N THR A 393 7.05 22.60 2.05
CA THR A 393 7.55 23.15 0.77
C THR A 393 8.50 22.19 0.05
N ASN A 394 9.43 21.56 0.77
CA ASN A 394 10.44 20.67 0.17
C ASN A 394 10.04 19.18 0.21
N SER A 395 9.13 18.77 1.09
CA SER A 395 8.55 17.40 1.04
C SER A 395 7.68 17.19 -0.19
N ARG A 396 7.19 18.26 -0.83
CA ARG A 396 6.47 18.19 -2.11
C ARG A 396 7.33 17.49 -3.16
N LEU A 397 8.62 17.84 -3.22
CA LEU A 397 9.55 17.32 -4.21
C LEU A 397 9.93 15.86 -3.93
N TRP A 398 10.08 15.51 -2.66
CA TRP A 398 10.61 14.22 -2.29
C TRP A 398 9.53 13.14 -2.07
N ILE A 399 8.32 13.51 -1.62
CA ILE A 399 7.10 12.68 -1.77
C ILE A 399 6.84 12.41 -3.26
N HIS A 400 7.10 13.37 -4.15
CA HIS A 400 7.05 13.12 -5.60
C HIS A 400 8.16 12.19 -6.08
N LYS A 401 9.41 12.36 -5.64
CA LYS A 401 10.55 11.53 -6.07
C LYS A 401 10.51 10.10 -5.58
N GLN A 402 10.07 9.85 -4.35
CA GLN A 402 9.89 8.49 -3.87
C GLN A 402 8.75 7.81 -4.65
N LYS A 403 7.69 8.54 -4.99
CA LYS A 403 6.67 8.10 -5.96
C LYS A 403 7.25 7.86 -7.36
N THR A 404 8.27 8.62 -7.81
CA THR A 404 9.00 8.41 -9.07
C THR A 404 9.93 7.19 -9.04
N THR A 405 10.63 6.92 -7.94
CA THR A 405 11.49 5.74 -7.78
C THR A 405 10.65 4.47 -7.63
N THR A 406 9.51 4.53 -6.95
CA THR A 406 8.49 3.48 -6.97
C THR A 406 7.93 3.31 -8.40
N LEU A 407 7.72 4.39 -9.17
CA LEU A 407 7.34 4.32 -10.59
C LEU A 407 8.38 3.58 -11.46
N CYS A 408 9.67 3.83 -11.25
CA CYS A 408 10.75 3.20 -12.02
C CYS A 408 11.02 1.74 -11.62
N VAL A 409 10.71 1.35 -10.38
CA VAL A 409 10.97 -0.01 -9.85
C VAL A 409 9.71 -0.89 -9.88
N SER A 410 8.51 -0.31 -9.84
CA SER A 410 7.22 -1.01 -9.71
C SER A 410 6.36 -0.95 -10.97
N CYS A 411 6.95 -0.83 -12.16
CA CYS A 411 6.23 -1.03 -13.43
C CYS A 411 5.75 -2.49 -13.53
N HIS A 412 4.63 -2.79 -12.86
CA HIS A 412 3.72 -3.89 -13.09
C HIS A 412 2.30 -3.34 -13.05
N VAL A 413 1.58 -3.56 -14.15
CA VAL A 413 0.11 -3.56 -14.30
C VAL A 413 -0.57 -2.24 -14.70
N PRO A 414 -1.66 -2.34 -15.51
CA PRO A 414 -2.14 -1.27 -16.35
C PRO A 414 -3.49 -0.70 -15.93
N THR A 415 -3.74 0.58 -16.20
CA THR A 415 -5.10 1.15 -16.12
C THR A 415 -5.36 2.22 -17.15
N GLY A 416 -6.41 1.99 -17.94
CA GLY A 416 -6.82 2.82 -19.07
C GLY A 416 -7.99 3.73 -18.76
N LEU A 417 -8.19 4.63 -19.73
CA LEU A 417 -9.27 5.60 -19.93
C LEU A 417 -9.37 6.74 -18.91
N TRP A 418 -8.64 7.82 -19.24
CA TRP A 418 -9.14 9.21 -19.16
C TRP A 418 -8.66 9.97 -20.40
N LEU A 419 -9.48 9.98 -21.44
CA LEU A 419 -9.42 10.95 -22.53
C LEU A 419 -10.70 11.78 -22.40
N ASP A 420 -10.53 13.00 -21.89
CA ASP A 420 -11.35 14.20 -22.14
C ASP A 420 -11.23 15.17 -20.95
N VAL A 421 -10.05 15.80 -20.85
CA VAL A 421 -9.91 17.07 -20.12
C VAL A 421 -9.06 18.03 -20.97
N TYR A 422 -9.47 18.22 -22.21
CA TYR A 422 -9.02 19.32 -23.05
C TYR A 422 -10.23 20.20 -23.36
N SER A 423 -10.34 21.34 -22.67
CA SER A 423 -10.99 22.58 -23.14
C SER A 423 -11.45 23.51 -22.01
N TYR A 424 -10.70 23.69 -20.92
CA TYR A 424 -10.94 24.87 -20.06
C TYR A 424 -9.63 25.48 -19.58
N SER A 425 -9.36 26.68 -20.07
CA SER A 425 -8.23 27.58 -19.79
C SER A 425 -8.22 28.11 -18.35
N GLY A 426 -8.40 27.22 -17.37
CA GLY A 426 -8.48 27.56 -15.94
C GLY A 426 -8.07 26.44 -14.99
N PHE A 427 -7.46 25.34 -15.48
CA PHE A 427 -6.98 24.26 -14.61
C PHE A 427 -5.62 24.60 -13.99
N ASN A 428 -5.63 24.86 -12.68
CA ASN A 428 -4.44 25.14 -11.88
C ASN A 428 -3.49 23.92 -11.89
N GLN A 429 -2.24 24.12 -12.31
CA GLN A 429 -1.20 23.10 -12.60
C GLN A 429 -0.92 22.13 -11.44
N ASN A 430 -1.29 22.49 -10.21
CA ASN A 430 -1.16 21.63 -9.03
C ASN A 430 -2.18 20.47 -8.99
N ALA A 431 -3.24 20.49 -9.81
CA ALA A 431 -4.28 19.45 -9.84
C ALA A 431 -3.84 18.16 -10.57
N VAL A 432 -2.97 18.27 -11.57
CA VAL A 432 -2.39 17.12 -12.32
C VAL A 432 -1.45 16.31 -11.40
N LEU A 433 -0.79 16.97 -10.46
CA LEU A 433 0.13 16.42 -9.45
C LEU A 433 -0.51 15.40 -8.49
N ILE A 434 -1.83 15.36 -8.40
CA ILE A 434 -2.56 14.56 -7.42
C ILE A 434 -3.35 13.41 -8.07
N LEU A 435 -3.77 13.59 -9.32
CA LEU A 435 -4.23 12.50 -10.18
C LEU A 435 -3.20 11.37 -10.24
N THR A 436 -1.92 11.72 -10.34
CA THR A 436 -0.80 10.78 -10.38
C THR A 436 -0.60 10.09 -9.03
N SER A 437 -0.71 10.83 -7.93
CA SER A 437 -0.65 10.29 -6.55
C SER A 437 -1.80 9.33 -6.22
N ALA A 438 -2.97 9.52 -6.82
CA ALA A 438 -4.16 8.71 -6.61
C ALA A 438 -4.14 7.41 -7.42
N VAL A 439 -3.60 7.46 -8.64
CA VAL A 439 -3.50 6.28 -9.51
C VAL A 439 -2.34 5.37 -9.09
N LEU A 440 -1.20 5.92 -8.67
CA LEU A 440 0.00 5.16 -8.26
C LEU A 440 -0.10 4.45 -6.91
N VAL A 441 -1.02 4.86 -6.06
CA VAL A 441 -1.27 4.23 -4.76
C VAL A 441 -2.15 2.97 -4.91
N CYS A 442 -2.77 2.79 -6.08
CA CYS A 442 -3.58 1.63 -6.43
C CYS A 442 -2.82 0.57 -7.25
N SER A 443 -1.50 0.74 -7.46
CA SER A 443 -0.65 -0.13 -8.28
C SER A 443 0.35 -0.90 -7.43
#